data_AF-A0A3M6V2G7-F1
#
_entry.id   AF-A0A3M6V2G7-F1
#
_cell.length_a   1.000
_cell.length_b   1.000
_cell.length_c   1.000
_cell.angle_alpha   90.00
_cell.angle_beta   90.00
_cell.angle_gamma   90.00
#
_symmetry.space_group_name_H-M   'P 1'
#
loop_
_entity.id
_entity.type
_entity.pdbx_description
1 polymer ?
#
loop_
_entity_poly.entity_id
_entity_poly.type
_entity_poly.pdbx_seq_one_letter_code
_entity_poly.pdbx_strand_id
1 'polypeptide(L)' 'MEDPLISFDVLSSAFKYGNRCFTEYPADMLDFFEQAFPAGMSYERTYNMKYENFHRVYYL' A
#
# COMPACT_ATOMS: atom_id res chain seq x y z
N MET A 1 -24.50 -7.00 14.95
CA MET A 1 -23.19 -6.99 15.63
C MET A 1 -22.21 -6.58 14.55
N GLU A 2 -21.82 -5.31 14.51
CA GLU A 2 -20.80 -4.85 13.56
C GLU A 2 -19.44 -5.24 14.14
N ASP A 3 -18.63 -5.96 13.37
CA ASP A 3 -17.24 -6.18 13.73
C ASP A 3 -16.53 -4.82 13.82
N PRO A 4 -15.75 -4.54 14.89
CA PRO A 4 -15.06 -3.28 15.00
C PRO A 4 -14.00 -3.20 13.90
N LEU A 5 -14.30 -2.44 12.85
CA LEU A 5 -13.38 -2.14 11.77
C LEU A 5 -12.23 -1.28 12.30
N ILE A 6 -11.01 -1.56 11.83
CA ILE A 6 -9.84 -0.68 12.05
C ILE A 6 -10.14 0.67 11.39
N SER A 7 -9.72 1.78 12.02
CA SER A 7 -10.00 3.13 11.53
C SER A 7 -9.56 3.33 10.08
N PHE A 8 -10.35 4.12 9.34
CA PHE A 8 -10.06 4.43 7.94
C PHE A 8 -8.67 5.03 7.75
N ASP A 9 -8.24 5.91 8.66
CA ASP A 9 -6.96 6.61 8.57
C ASP A 9 -5.78 5.62 8.55
N VAL A 10 -5.82 4.59 9.39
CA VAL A 10 -4.78 3.54 9.46
C VAL A 10 -4.76 2.74 8.15
N LEU A 11 -5.93 2.39 7.62
CA LEU A 11 -6.07 1.56 6.41
C LEU A 11 -5.83 2.33 5.10
N SER A 12 -6.01 3.66 5.10
CA SER A 12 -5.93 4.51 3.90
C SER A 12 -4.57 4.42 3.21
N SER A 13 -3.48 4.26 3.96
CA SER A 13 -2.13 4.15 3.42
C SER A 13 -1.84 2.82 2.71
N ALA A 14 -2.62 1.77 2.98
CA ALA A 14 -2.54 0.48 2.31
C ALA A 14 -3.46 0.43 1.08
N PHE A 15 -4.71 0.87 1.21
CA PHE A 15 -5.73 0.68 0.17
C PHE A 15 -5.95 1.88 -0.75
N LYS A 16 -5.63 3.10 -0.32
CA LYS A 16 -5.79 4.32 -1.13
C LYS A 16 -4.44 4.79 -1.65
N TYR A 17 -3.59 5.28 -0.75
CA TYR A 17 -2.26 5.79 -1.11
C TYR A 17 -1.22 4.67 -1.30
N GLY A 18 -1.61 3.42 -1.01
CA GLY A 18 -0.72 2.27 -1.13
C GLY A 18 -0.64 1.69 -2.54
N ASN A 19 -1.59 2.03 -3.41
CA ASN A 19 -1.66 1.52 -4.78
C ASN A 19 -0.88 2.44 -5.73
N ARG A 20 0.45 2.31 -5.69
CA ARG A 20 1.35 3.23 -6.39
C ARG A 20 1.47 2.97 -7.88
N CYS A 21 1.03 1.80 -8.36
CA CYS A 21 1.01 1.43 -9.77
C CYS A 21 0.14 2.34 -10.66
N PHE A 22 -0.72 3.17 -10.07
CA PHE A 22 -1.56 4.14 -10.80
C PHE A 22 -1.13 5.59 -10.54
N THR A 23 0.07 5.80 -10.01
CA THR A 23 0.60 7.15 -9.80
C THR A 23 1.03 7.72 -11.14
N GLU A 24 0.61 8.94 -11.46
CA GLU A 24 1.12 9.65 -12.63
C GLU A 24 2.53 10.18 -12.33
N TYR A 25 3.52 9.66 -13.03
CA TYR A 25 4.91 10.12 -12.95
C TYR A 25 5.18 11.20 -14.03
N PRO A 26 5.98 12.24 -13.73
CA PRO A 26 6.48 13.16 -14.74
C PRO A 26 7.25 12.42 -15.85
N ALA A 27 7.24 12.97 -17.07
CA ALA A 27 7.80 12.30 -18.26
C ALA A 27 9.30 11.99 -18.16
N ASP A 28 10.04 12.71 -17.32
CA ASP A 28 11.48 12.56 -17.07
C ASP A 28 11.78 11.73 -15.81
N MET A 29 10.76 11.18 -15.15
CA MET A 29 10.89 10.33 -13.97
C MET A 29 10.56 8.88 -14.31
N LEU A 30 11.41 7.97 -13.85
CA LEU A 30 11.22 6.54 -14.03
C LEU A 30 10.10 6.02 -13.12
N ASP A 31 9.07 5.39 -13.70
CA ASP A 31 8.07 4.64 -12.94
C ASP A 31 8.60 3.23 -12.64
N PHE A 32 8.93 2.98 -11.37
CA PHE A 32 9.41 1.69 -10.89
C PHE A 32 8.29 0.64 -10.79
N PHE A 33 7.04 1.06 -10.59
CA PHE A 33 5.89 0.17 -10.43
C PHE A 33 5.40 -0.36 -11.77
N GLU A 34 5.38 0.49 -12.80
CA GLU A 34 5.00 0.07 -14.16
C GLU A 34 5.96 -1.01 -14.70
N GLN A 35 7.25 -0.92 -14.39
CA GLN A 35 8.26 -1.90 -14.80
C GLN A 35 8.06 -3.31 -14.24
N ALA A 36 7.31 -3.45 -13.15
CA ALA A 36 7.02 -4.77 -12.57
C ALA A 36 5.98 -5.55 -13.38
N PHE A 37 5.24 -4.90 -14.27
CA PHE A 37 4.22 -5.56 -15.09
C PHE A 37 4.81 -6.25 -16.33
N PRO A 38 4.22 -7.38 -16.77
CA PRO A 38 2.97 -7.99 -16.29
C PRO A 38 3.16 -8.96 -15.10
N ALA A 39 4.39 -9.25 -14.69
CA ALA A 39 4.67 -10.21 -13.62
C ALA A 39 4.12 -9.78 -12.25
N GLY A 40 3.96 -8.47 -12.05
CA GLY A 40 3.44 -7.87 -10.82
C GLY A 40 4.52 -7.73 -9.75
N MET A 41 4.11 -7.32 -8.55
CA MET A 41 5.02 -7.19 -7.41
C MET A 41 4.30 -7.43 -6.08
N SER A 42 5.00 -8.03 -5.12
CA SER A 42 4.54 -8.07 -3.73
C SER A 42 5.05 -6.85 -2.97
N TYR A 43 4.22 -6.26 -2.11
CA TYR A 43 4.65 -5.18 -1.23
C TYR A 43 4.28 -5.45 0.22
N GLU A 44 5.30 -5.55 1.06
CA GLU A 44 5.18 -5.82 2.49
C GLU A 44 5.44 -4.55 3.31
N ARG A 45 4.58 -4.28 4.29
CA ARG A 45 4.70 -3.13 5.19
C ARG A 45 4.33 -3.50 6.62
N THR A 46 5.14 -2.98 7.55
CA THR A 46 4.88 -3.02 8.99
C THR A 46 4.55 -1.63 9.49
N TYR A 47 3.41 -1.48 10.17
CA TYR A 47 3.04 -0.26 10.86
C TYR A 47 3.36 -0.41 12.34
N ASN A 48 4.36 0.34 12.80
CA ASN A 48 4.64 0.47 14.22
C ASN A 48 3.90 1.71 14.73
N MET A 49 2.72 1.50 15.31
CA MET A 49 2.05 2.54 16.06
C MET A 49 2.66 2.61 17.45
N LYS A 50 2.69 3.80 18.07
CA LYS A 50 3.41 4.04 19.34
C LYS A 50 3.09 3.03 20.45
N TYR A 51 1.91 2.43 20.42
CA TYR A 51 1.46 1.44 21.41
C TYR A 51 1.13 0.06 20.82
N GLU A 52 1.16 -0.12 19.49
CA GLU A 52 0.69 -1.35 18.82
C GLU A 52 1.43 -1.60 17.49
N ASN A 53 1.75 -2.86 17.19
CA ASN A 53 2.38 -3.24 15.93
C ASN A 53 1.40 -3.99 15.02
N PHE A 54 1.27 -3.55 13.77
CA PHE A 54 0.46 -4.19 12.74
C PHE A 54 1.35 -4.65 11.58
N HIS A 55 1.30 -5.95 11.26
CA HIS A 55 1.99 -6.53 10.09
C HIS A 55 0.94 -7.02 9.08
N ARG A 56 1.07 -6.60 7.81
CA ARG A 56 0.25 -7.11 6.70
C ARG A 56 1.06 -7.18 5.41
N VAL A 57 0.92 -8.30 4.70
CA VAL A 57 1.47 -8.53 3.36
C VAL A 57 0.36 -8.33 2.34
N TYR A 58 0.62 -7.56 1.29
CA TYR A 58 -0.33 -7.35 0.19
C TYR A 58 0.30 -7.83 -1.13
N TYR A 59 -0.46 -8.61 -1.90
CA TYR A 59 -0.13 -8.98 -3.27
C TYR A 59 -0.80 -7.96 -4.20
N LEU A 60 -0.01 -7.26 -5.03
CA LEU A 60 -0.46 -6.29 -6.03
C LEU A 60 -0.27 -6.87 -7.43
#